data_AF-A0A421E6T9-F1
#
_entry.id   AF-A0A421E6T9-F1
#
_cell.length_a   1.000
_cell.length_b   1.000
_cell.length_c   1.000
_cell.angle_alpha   90.00
_cell.angle_beta   90.00
_cell.angle_gamma   90.00
#
_symmetry.space_group_name_H-M   'P 1'
#
loop_
_entity.id
_entity.type
_entity.pdbx_description
1 polymer ?
#
loop_
_entity_poly.entity_id
_entity_poly.type
_entity_poly.pdbx_seq_one_letter_code
_entity_poly.pdbx_strand_id
1 'polypeptide(L)'
;MNSGSGTVDQPLKEASSVLVLARDSSDAEREGCAGFLAEQGASESKAICVTVTESPDSRLSLWQQHLDDEMPEEAIIVDAGSELPANSQAAASGAFPSLTLDTLPGTVAPIDIGATVSRHLGRLKQSDAPLLLCLHSITGLLESWERDRVIALVTALNRQCAEMNVSSHHHMDPEAHTEETVEMFRPLYDVVYEYLPGHGWTVTASKDAEESPTFRNTVTPPGGVKKGDPEEPETIPIPYSFDQVLELISAPRRRSLLYHLKDRSETEIPLDDLVDRVYEREKAIPARETPKSRDEVGVSLAHNHLPRLDDLGILSYETAANTVEYYHNPALESVIRYVERLELG
;
A
#
# COMPACT_ATOMS: atom_id res chain seq x y z
N MET A 1 -28.60 30.77 4.99
CA MET A 1 -28.79 29.87 3.84
C MET A 1 -27.99 28.63 4.17
N ASN A 2 -28.71 27.53 4.40
CA ASN A 2 -28.23 26.30 5.01
C ASN A 2 -27.94 25.31 3.88
N SER A 3 -26.67 25.09 3.57
CA SER A 3 -26.21 24.09 2.60
C SER A 3 -25.64 22.93 3.42
N GLY A 4 -26.23 21.74 3.29
CA GLY A 4 -26.08 20.64 4.25
C GLY A 4 -24.68 20.05 4.35
N SER A 5 -24.19 19.90 5.58
CA SER A 5 -22.94 19.22 5.95
C SER A 5 -23.15 17.76 6.44
N GLY A 6 -24.34 17.19 6.26
CA GLY A 6 -24.65 15.87 6.77
C GLY A 6 -24.33 14.76 5.77
N THR A 7 -23.07 14.34 5.66
CA THR A 7 -22.60 12.98 5.26
C THR A 7 -21.07 12.89 5.08
N VAL A 8 -20.32 14.01 5.07
CA VAL A 8 -18.87 14.04 4.78
C VAL A 8 -17.99 13.92 6.04
N ASP A 9 -18.46 14.41 7.20
CA ASP A 9 -17.65 14.51 8.44
C ASP A 9 -17.50 13.19 9.21
N GLN A 10 -18.32 12.17 8.89
CA GLN A 10 -18.40 10.94 9.68
C GLN A 10 -17.27 9.92 9.42
N PRO A 11 -16.80 9.71 8.17
CA PRO A 11 -15.69 8.79 7.87
C PRO A 11 -14.35 9.23 8.47
N LEU A 12 -14.11 10.55 8.54
CA LEU A 12 -12.81 11.10 8.96
C LEU A 12 -12.56 10.93 10.47
N LYS A 13 -13.60 11.00 11.29
CA LYS A 13 -13.48 10.84 12.75
C LYS A 13 -13.18 9.41 13.19
N GLU A 14 -13.57 8.42 12.39
CA GLU A 14 -13.37 6.99 12.69
C GLU A 14 -12.15 6.40 11.97
N ALA A 15 -11.59 7.11 10.98
CA ALA A 15 -10.42 6.68 10.23
C ALA A 15 -9.13 6.79 11.06
N SER A 16 -8.35 5.71 11.10
CA SER A 16 -7.01 5.72 11.71
C SER A 16 -5.94 6.26 10.76
N SER A 17 -6.20 6.17 9.44
CA SER A 17 -5.29 6.60 8.39
C SER A 17 -6.04 7.27 7.24
N VAL A 18 -5.57 8.45 6.83
CA VAL A 18 -6.16 9.25 5.75
C VAL A 18 -5.12 9.61 4.70
N LEU A 19 -5.43 9.37 3.42
CA LEU A 19 -4.67 9.89 2.29
C LEU A 19 -5.31 11.19 1.82
N VAL A 20 -4.56 12.29 1.85
CA VAL A 20 -5.00 13.58 1.31
C VAL A 20 -4.41 13.74 -0.09
N LEU A 21 -5.28 13.79 -1.09
CA LEU A 21 -4.95 14.01 -2.49
C LEU A 21 -5.32 15.44 -2.89
N ALA A 22 -4.33 16.31 -2.95
CA ALA A 22 -4.47 17.70 -3.39
C ALA A 22 -3.14 18.18 -3.98
N ARG A 23 -3.19 19.15 -4.89
CA ARG A 23 -1.96 19.69 -5.50
C ARG A 23 -1.04 20.28 -4.43
N ASP A 24 0.26 20.01 -4.52
CA ASP A 24 1.23 20.45 -3.51
C ASP A 24 1.23 21.98 -3.38
N SER A 25 1.31 22.46 -2.13
CA SER A 25 1.27 23.88 -1.74
C SER A 25 0.04 24.66 -2.25
N SER A 26 -1.05 23.97 -2.62
CA SER A 26 -2.35 24.59 -2.93
C SER A 26 -3.13 24.91 -1.65
N ASP A 27 -4.08 25.84 -1.72
CA ASP A 27 -4.94 26.15 -0.56
C ASP A 27 -5.76 24.92 -0.13
N ALA A 28 -6.10 24.03 -1.06
CA ALA A 28 -6.75 22.76 -0.76
C ALA A 28 -5.85 21.84 0.08
N GLU A 29 -4.56 21.67 -0.24
CA GLU A 29 -3.65 20.87 0.61
C GLU A 29 -3.62 21.41 2.05
N ARG A 30 -3.53 22.73 2.19
CA ARG A 30 -3.48 23.40 3.50
C ARG A 30 -4.76 23.22 4.29
N GLU A 31 -5.90 23.44 3.64
CA GLU A 31 -7.23 23.21 4.22
C GLU A 31 -7.43 21.75 4.62
N GLY A 32 -6.97 20.80 3.80
CA GLY A 32 -7.05 19.37 4.11
C GLY A 32 -6.23 18.99 5.34
N CYS A 33 -5.00 19.51 5.47
CA CYS A 33 -4.16 19.27 6.65
C CYS A 33 -4.80 19.84 7.92
N ALA A 34 -5.16 21.11 7.91
CA ALA A 34 -5.72 21.76 9.08
C ALA A 34 -7.11 21.22 9.44
N GLY A 35 -7.93 20.93 8.44
CA GLY A 35 -9.25 20.32 8.63
C GLY A 35 -9.15 18.98 9.35
N PHE A 36 -8.24 18.09 8.93
CA PHE A 36 -8.03 16.81 9.61
C PHE A 36 -7.58 16.99 11.07
N LEU A 37 -6.62 17.90 11.32
CA LEU A 37 -6.14 18.18 12.68
C LEU A 37 -7.26 18.70 13.58
N ALA A 38 -8.07 19.64 13.10
CA ALA A 38 -9.20 20.18 13.85
C ALA A 38 -10.27 19.11 14.13
N GLU A 39 -10.61 18.27 13.15
CA GLU A 39 -11.60 17.19 13.31
C GLU A 39 -11.19 16.13 14.35
N GLN A 40 -9.88 15.90 14.48
CA GLN A 40 -9.29 14.98 15.47
C GLN A 40 -9.06 15.64 16.84
N GLY A 41 -9.48 16.89 17.04
CA GLY A 41 -9.37 17.59 18.32
C GLY A 41 -7.93 18.01 18.62
N ALA A 42 -7.30 18.72 17.69
CA ALA A 42 -5.90 19.14 17.79
C ALA A 42 -5.53 19.74 19.16
N SER A 43 -6.39 20.58 19.76
CA SER A 43 -6.14 21.26 21.04
C SER A 43 -5.86 20.34 22.24
N GLU A 44 -6.40 19.12 22.23
CA GLU A 44 -6.23 18.13 23.30
C GLU A 44 -5.19 17.06 22.93
N SER A 45 -4.55 17.21 21.78
CA SER A 45 -3.69 16.20 21.16
C SER A 45 -2.20 16.56 21.26
N LYS A 46 -1.37 15.58 20.92
CA LYS A 46 0.04 15.78 20.59
C LYS A 46 0.29 15.38 19.15
N ALA A 47 1.02 16.20 18.41
CA ALA A 47 1.18 16.03 16.97
C ALA A 47 2.64 15.83 16.58
N ILE A 48 2.87 14.90 15.65
CA ILE A 48 4.12 14.77 14.91
C ILE A 48 3.85 15.20 13.47
N CYS A 49 4.60 16.16 12.95
CA CYS A 49 4.58 16.55 11.56
C CYS A 49 5.92 16.25 10.92
N VAL A 50 5.94 15.32 9.96
CA VAL A 50 7.09 15.05 9.12
C VAL A 50 6.97 15.91 7.88
N THR A 51 7.97 16.75 7.63
CA THR A 51 8.07 17.56 6.40
C THR A 51 9.25 17.09 5.57
N VAL A 52 9.05 16.90 4.27
CA VAL A 52 10.05 16.34 3.32
C VAL A 52 10.55 17.42 2.37
N THR A 53 9.63 18.17 1.76
CA THR A 53 9.93 19.21 0.77
C THR A 53 9.78 20.62 1.31
N GLU A 54 8.80 20.84 2.19
CA GLU A 54 8.56 22.14 2.80
C GLU A 54 9.43 22.38 4.03
N SER A 55 9.73 23.65 4.30
CA SER A 55 10.43 24.02 5.52
C SER A 55 9.56 23.81 6.77
N PRO A 56 10.17 23.53 7.94
CA PRO A 56 9.46 23.55 9.21
C PRO A 56 8.66 24.83 9.45
N ASP A 57 9.21 26.00 9.09
CA ASP A 57 8.52 27.29 9.25
C ASP A 57 7.27 27.39 8.38
N SER A 58 7.27 26.81 7.18
CA SER A 58 6.09 26.77 6.31
C SER A 58 4.95 26.00 6.98
N ARG A 59 5.24 24.82 7.53
CA ARG A 59 4.23 23.99 8.23
C ARG A 59 3.73 24.63 9.51
N LEU A 60 4.64 25.23 10.29
CA LEU A 60 4.27 25.94 11.52
C LEU A 60 3.40 27.16 11.22
N SER A 61 3.72 27.92 10.16
CA SER A 61 2.92 29.07 9.74
C SER A 61 1.52 28.65 9.29
N LEU A 62 1.42 27.51 8.60
CA LEU A 62 0.14 26.93 8.19
C LEU A 62 -0.73 26.57 9.41
N TRP A 63 -0.14 25.88 10.40
CA TRP A 63 -0.88 25.53 11.62
C TRP A 63 -1.36 26.77 12.37
N GLN A 64 -0.49 27.78 12.53
CA GLN A 64 -0.89 29.05 13.15
C GLN A 64 -2.03 29.75 12.41
N GLN A 65 -2.03 29.73 11.09
CA GLN A 65 -3.06 30.40 10.28
C GLN A 65 -4.41 29.70 10.32
N HIS A 66 -4.42 28.37 10.41
CA HIS A 66 -5.63 27.57 10.23
C HIS A 66 -6.18 26.93 11.50
N LEU A 67 -5.36 26.72 12.55
CA LEU A 67 -5.80 26.15 13.82
C LEU A 67 -6.00 27.21 14.92
N ASP A 68 -5.40 28.40 14.78
CA ASP A 68 -5.52 29.51 15.74
C ASP A 68 -5.28 29.08 17.22
N ASP A 69 -6.32 29.07 18.06
CA ASP A 69 -6.25 28.62 19.46
C ASP A 69 -6.35 27.09 19.64
N GLU A 70 -6.62 26.32 18.58
CA GLU A 70 -6.79 24.85 18.60
C GLU A 70 -5.46 24.09 18.40
N MET A 71 -4.34 24.65 18.86
CA MET A 71 -3.02 24.07 18.64
C MET A 71 -2.76 22.85 19.54
N PRO A 72 -2.01 21.84 19.06
CA PRO A 72 -1.59 20.71 19.88
C PRO A 72 -0.86 21.13 21.16
N GLU A 73 -1.11 20.41 22.25
CA GLU A 73 -0.42 20.60 23.53
C GLU A 73 1.10 20.44 23.38
N GLU A 74 1.51 19.54 22.48
CA GLU A 74 2.89 19.29 22.13
C GLU A 74 3.02 18.97 20.64
N ALA A 75 3.86 19.72 19.94
CA ALA A 75 4.17 19.51 18.54
C ALA A 75 5.63 19.07 18.35
N ILE A 76 5.85 18.08 17.49
CA ILE A 76 7.19 17.69 17.02
C ILE A 76 7.23 17.85 15.51
N ILE A 77 8.09 18.73 15.01
CA ILE A 77 8.36 18.83 13.58
C ILE A 77 9.62 18.04 13.28
N VAL A 78 9.50 17.05 12.39
CA VAL A 78 10.61 16.28 11.86
C VAL A 78 10.92 16.81 10.46
N ASP A 79 12.05 17.50 10.33
CA ASP A 79 12.56 17.95 9.04
C ASP A 79 13.34 16.81 8.38
N ALA A 80 12.71 16.18 7.40
CA ALA A 80 13.20 15.01 6.67
C ALA A 80 13.82 15.39 5.32
N GLY A 81 14.54 16.51 5.26
CA GLY A 81 15.35 16.86 4.09
C GLY A 81 15.00 18.20 3.44
N SER A 82 14.31 19.11 4.13
CA SER A 82 14.20 20.48 3.65
C SER A 82 15.61 21.06 3.60
N GLU A 83 16.14 21.37 2.41
CA GLU A 83 17.51 21.90 2.23
C GLU A 83 17.70 23.32 2.84
N LEU A 84 16.75 23.77 3.66
CA LEU A 84 16.63 25.12 4.18
C LEU A 84 17.23 25.23 5.59
N PRO A 85 17.71 26.42 6.01
CA PRO A 85 18.35 26.58 7.30
C PRO A 85 17.39 26.23 8.45
N ALA A 86 17.85 25.39 9.39
CA ALA A 86 17.12 24.87 10.56
C ALA A 86 16.74 25.94 11.63
N ASN A 87 16.67 27.21 11.26
CA ASN A 87 16.43 28.32 12.17
C ASN A 87 14.95 28.70 12.11
N SER A 88 14.09 27.96 12.81
CA SER A 88 12.66 28.25 12.79
C SER A 88 12.33 29.57 13.47
N GLN A 89 11.82 30.55 12.72
CA GLN A 89 11.28 31.80 13.29
C GLN A 89 9.93 31.56 13.98
N ALA A 90 9.12 30.64 13.45
CA ALA A 90 7.82 30.32 14.02
C ALA A 90 7.94 29.61 15.38
N ALA A 91 8.99 28.82 15.60
CA ALA A 91 9.28 28.24 16.91
C ALA A 91 9.63 29.28 17.97
N ALA A 92 10.29 30.38 17.55
CA ALA A 92 10.71 31.44 18.45
C ALA A 92 9.58 32.43 18.82
N SER A 93 8.43 32.39 18.15
CA SER A 93 7.32 33.33 18.38
C SER A 93 6.53 33.05 19.67
N GLY A 94 6.69 31.86 20.27
CA GLY A 94 5.92 31.44 21.44
C GLY A 94 4.46 31.09 21.13
N ALA A 95 4.09 30.96 19.85
CA ALA A 95 2.74 30.62 19.42
C ALA A 95 2.35 29.15 19.68
N PHE A 96 3.33 28.29 20.00
CA PHE A 96 3.10 26.87 20.29
C PHE A 96 3.25 26.61 21.79
N PRO A 97 2.32 25.87 22.43
CA PRO A 97 2.42 25.51 23.84
C PRO A 97 3.72 24.76 24.17
N SER A 98 4.07 23.78 23.33
CA SER A 98 5.34 23.06 23.36
C SER A 98 5.71 22.63 21.95
N LEU A 99 6.96 22.89 21.54
CA LEU A 99 7.44 22.60 20.20
C LEU A 99 8.86 22.03 20.23
N THR A 100 9.06 20.91 19.53
CA THR A 100 10.38 20.33 19.27
C THR A 100 10.63 20.29 17.77
N LEU A 101 11.81 20.75 17.34
CA LEU A 101 12.29 20.59 15.97
C LEU A 101 13.39 19.51 15.96
N ASP A 102 13.23 18.50 15.11
CA ASP A 102 14.17 17.41 14.91
C ASP A 102 14.57 17.34 13.43
N THR A 103 15.84 17.64 13.13
CA THR A 103 16.32 17.73 11.75
C THR A 103 17.13 16.49 11.40
N LEU A 104 16.70 15.79 10.36
CA LEU A 104 17.39 14.64 9.78
C LEU A 104 18.39 15.11 8.72
N PRO A 105 19.37 14.26 8.33
CA PRO A 105 20.28 14.57 7.23
C PRO A 105 19.53 14.84 5.92
N GLY A 106 20.07 15.73 5.08
CA GLY A 106 19.40 16.22 3.86
C GLY A 106 18.84 15.15 2.92
N THR A 107 19.54 14.02 2.75
CA THR A 107 19.00 12.83 2.07
C THR A 107 18.79 11.72 3.08
N VAL A 108 17.59 11.63 3.63
CA VAL A 108 17.22 10.62 4.63
C VAL A 108 16.46 9.46 3.97
N ALA A 109 16.80 8.23 4.34
CA ALA A 109 16.11 7.05 3.82
C ALA A 109 14.73 6.89 4.45
N PRO A 110 13.73 6.34 3.73
CA PRO A 110 12.39 6.14 4.27
C PRO A 110 12.40 5.38 5.61
N ILE A 111 13.26 4.39 5.75
CA ILE A 111 13.42 3.62 7.01
C ILE A 111 13.84 4.49 8.20
N ASP A 112 14.69 5.49 7.98
CA ASP A 112 15.18 6.38 9.04
C ASP A 112 14.09 7.38 9.47
N ILE A 113 13.22 7.78 8.53
CA ILE A 113 12.00 8.54 8.85
C ILE A 113 11.09 7.70 9.75
N GLY A 114 10.80 6.46 9.36
CA GLY A 114 9.98 5.53 10.15
C GLY A 114 10.55 5.28 11.56
N ALA A 115 11.86 5.10 11.68
CA ALA A 115 12.54 4.94 12.97
C ALA A 115 12.45 6.22 13.83
N THR A 116 12.57 7.40 13.22
CA THR A 116 12.45 8.69 13.91
C THR A 116 11.04 8.91 14.43
N VAL A 117 10.02 8.67 13.60
CA VAL A 117 8.61 8.74 14.01
C VAL A 117 8.35 7.76 15.14
N SER A 118 8.82 6.51 15.03
CA SER A 118 8.69 5.49 16.07
C SER A 118 9.22 5.94 17.43
N ARG A 119 10.42 6.53 17.44
CA ARG A 119 11.06 7.05 18.66
C ARG A 119 10.20 8.14 19.30
N HIS A 120 9.68 9.06 18.50
CA HIS A 120 8.85 10.16 19.00
C HIS A 120 7.49 9.68 19.49
N LEU A 121 6.82 8.78 18.76
CA LEU A 121 5.56 8.17 19.22
C LEU A 121 5.76 7.44 20.56
N GLY A 122 6.86 6.68 20.70
CA GLY A 122 7.19 6.01 21.96
C GLY A 122 7.42 6.97 23.13
N ARG A 123 7.94 8.17 22.87
CA ARG A 123 8.10 9.23 23.86
C ARG A 123 6.76 9.86 24.26
N LEU A 124 5.91 10.16 23.28
CA LEU A 124 4.63 10.84 23.50
C LEU A 124 3.56 9.94 24.13
N LYS A 125 3.63 8.61 23.93
CA LYS A 125 2.70 7.62 24.50
C LYS A 125 2.66 7.58 26.03
N GLN A 126 3.54 8.29 26.72
CA GLN A 126 3.54 8.38 28.19
C GLN A 126 2.34 9.17 28.76
N SER A 127 1.57 9.86 27.90
CA SER A 127 0.32 10.55 28.25
C SER A 127 -0.89 9.93 27.58
N ASP A 128 -2.08 10.12 28.15
CA ASP A 128 -3.37 9.69 27.58
C ASP A 128 -3.91 10.61 26.47
N ALA A 129 -3.18 11.68 26.12
CA ALA A 129 -3.56 12.60 25.05
C ALA A 129 -3.59 11.88 23.67
N PRO A 130 -4.59 12.14 22.82
CA PRO A 130 -4.60 11.66 21.44
C PRO A 130 -3.32 12.01 20.69
N LEU A 131 -2.85 11.09 19.85
CA LEU A 131 -1.66 11.28 19.05
C LEU A 131 -2.04 11.46 17.58
N LEU A 132 -1.50 12.51 16.96
CA LEU A 132 -1.69 12.82 15.55
C LEU A 132 -0.38 12.68 14.79
N LEU A 133 -0.42 12.10 13.59
CA LEU A 133 0.70 12.04 12.66
C LEU A 133 0.33 12.71 11.33
N CYS A 134 1.18 13.63 10.87
CA CYS A 134 1.12 14.24 9.56
C CYS A 134 2.40 13.89 8.78
N LEU A 135 2.27 13.37 7.55
CA LEU A 135 3.39 13.22 6.61
C LEU A 135 3.17 14.12 5.39
N HIS A 136 4.01 15.13 5.23
CA HIS A 136 3.99 16.06 4.10
C HIS A 136 5.38 16.07 3.40
N SER A 137 5.60 15.32 2.32
CA SER A 137 4.59 14.57 1.56
C SER A 137 5.18 13.29 0.95
N ILE A 138 4.28 12.40 0.55
CA ILE A 138 4.60 11.21 -0.24
C ILE A 138 5.23 11.63 -1.57
N THR A 139 4.78 12.74 -2.17
CA THR A 139 5.37 13.31 -3.39
C THR A 139 6.86 13.56 -3.22
N GLY A 140 7.26 14.27 -2.16
CA GLY A 140 8.67 14.54 -1.89
C GLY A 140 9.52 13.27 -1.70
N LEU A 141 8.95 12.22 -1.12
CA LEU A 141 9.63 10.94 -0.97
C LEU A 141 9.80 10.23 -2.30
N LEU A 142 8.78 10.23 -3.16
CA LEU A 142 8.81 9.61 -4.49
C LEU A 142 9.77 10.32 -5.46
N GLU A 143 10.06 11.59 -5.24
CA GLU A 143 11.08 12.32 -6.01
C GLU A 143 12.51 11.82 -5.73
N SER A 144 12.75 11.31 -4.52
CA SER A 144 14.09 10.90 -4.06
C SER A 144 14.28 9.38 -3.95
N TRP A 145 13.20 8.63 -3.83
CA TRP A 145 13.23 7.20 -3.52
C TRP A 145 12.31 6.39 -4.41
N GLU A 146 12.71 5.14 -4.67
CA GLU A 146 11.90 4.18 -5.41
C GLU A 146 10.55 3.94 -4.75
N ARG A 147 9.51 3.84 -5.57
CA ARG A 147 8.10 3.67 -5.20
C ARG A 147 7.88 2.60 -4.11
N ASP A 148 8.48 1.43 -4.28
CA ASP A 148 8.33 0.31 -3.34
C ASP A 148 8.87 0.62 -1.94
N ARG A 149 9.92 1.44 -1.84
CA ARG A 149 10.47 1.89 -0.55
C ARG A 149 9.54 2.88 0.15
N VAL A 150 8.88 3.74 -0.61
CA VAL A 150 7.91 4.71 -0.08
C VAL A 150 6.64 3.99 0.37
N ILE A 151 6.15 3.02 -0.41
CA ILE A 151 5.05 2.14 -0.02
C ILE A 151 5.38 1.41 1.29
N ALA A 152 6.58 0.80 1.38
CA ALA A 152 7.01 0.09 2.59
C ALA A 152 7.03 1.00 3.82
N LEU A 153 7.48 2.26 3.69
CA LEU A 153 7.43 3.23 4.77
C LEU A 153 5.99 3.54 5.18
N VAL A 154 5.12 3.91 4.23
CA VAL A 154 3.73 4.28 4.51
C VAL A 154 2.98 3.12 5.17
N THR A 155 3.12 1.89 4.66
CA THR A 155 2.51 0.71 5.27
C THR A 155 3.01 0.48 6.70
N ALA A 156 4.31 0.65 6.94
CA ALA A 156 4.88 0.52 8.29
C ALA A 156 4.35 1.61 9.25
N LEU A 157 4.24 2.86 8.78
CA LEU A 157 3.68 3.98 9.55
C LEU A 157 2.20 3.75 9.88
N ASN A 158 1.37 3.37 8.89
CA ASN A 158 -0.05 3.13 9.11
C ASN A 158 -0.28 1.99 10.10
N ARG A 159 0.47 0.88 9.96
CA ARG A 159 0.44 -0.23 10.92
C ARG A 159 0.83 0.22 12.33
N GLN A 160 1.91 0.98 12.44
CA GLN A 160 2.36 1.49 13.73
C GLN A 160 1.33 2.43 14.37
N CYS A 161 0.71 3.30 13.57
CA CYS A 161 -0.32 4.21 14.03
C CYS A 161 -1.53 3.44 14.55
N ALA A 162 -2.00 2.42 13.82
CA ALA A 162 -3.08 1.54 14.26
C ALA A 162 -2.75 0.80 15.57
N GLU A 163 -1.53 0.26 15.72
CA GLU A 163 -1.09 -0.43 16.95
C GLU A 163 -0.99 0.53 18.17
N MET A 164 -0.82 1.82 17.92
CA MET A 164 -0.63 2.84 18.96
C MET A 164 -1.84 3.77 19.14
N ASN A 165 -2.95 3.54 18.44
CA ASN A 165 -4.12 4.43 18.39
C ASN A 165 -3.76 5.89 18.03
N VAL A 166 -2.92 6.04 17.00
CA VAL A 166 -2.52 7.34 16.43
C VAL A 166 -3.38 7.61 15.20
N SER A 167 -4.02 8.77 15.12
CA SER A 167 -4.70 9.20 13.91
C SER A 167 -3.68 9.81 12.94
N SER A 168 -3.59 9.26 11.74
CA SER A 168 -2.58 9.65 10.74
C SER A 168 -3.20 10.21 9.48
N HIS A 169 -2.56 11.23 8.91
CA HIS A 169 -2.88 11.69 7.56
C HIS A 169 -1.60 11.98 6.76
N HIS A 170 -1.57 11.54 5.51
CA HIS A 170 -0.43 11.69 4.63
C HIS A 170 -0.84 12.42 3.34
N HIS A 171 0.01 13.30 2.85
CA HIS A 171 -0.28 14.14 1.68
C HIS A 171 0.42 13.63 0.43
N MET A 172 -0.27 13.70 -0.70
CA MET A 172 0.25 13.38 -2.02
C MET A 172 -0.38 14.28 -3.08
N ASP A 173 0.44 14.77 -4.01
CA ASP A 173 0.00 15.52 -5.17
C ASP A 173 -0.40 14.54 -6.29
N PRO A 174 -1.69 14.37 -6.58
CA PRO A 174 -2.11 13.44 -7.63
C PRO A 174 -1.71 13.90 -9.04
N GLU A 175 -1.47 15.20 -9.26
CA GLU A 175 -1.04 15.75 -10.56
C GLU A 175 0.45 15.55 -10.83
N ALA A 176 1.24 15.32 -9.77
CA ALA A 176 2.68 15.07 -9.88
C ALA A 176 3.03 13.62 -10.27
N HIS A 177 2.08 12.69 -10.18
CA HIS A 177 2.30 11.25 -10.37
C HIS A 177 1.39 10.64 -11.44
N THR A 178 1.70 9.42 -11.87
CA THR A 178 0.80 8.66 -12.74
C THR A 178 -0.43 8.18 -11.96
N GLU A 179 -1.56 7.99 -12.67
CA GLU A 179 -2.78 7.41 -12.09
C GLU A 179 -2.49 6.05 -11.43
N GLU A 180 -1.71 5.19 -12.09
CA GLU A 180 -1.24 3.92 -11.50
C GLU A 180 -0.54 4.13 -10.15
N THR A 181 0.31 5.16 -10.04
CA THR A 181 1.03 5.46 -8.80
C THR A 181 0.07 5.85 -7.68
N VAL A 182 -0.84 6.79 -7.95
CA VAL A 182 -1.87 7.22 -6.99
C VAL A 182 -2.75 6.04 -6.56
N GLU A 183 -3.19 5.21 -7.50
CA GLU A 183 -4.06 4.06 -7.25
C GLU A 183 -3.42 2.95 -6.41
N MET A 184 -2.08 2.84 -6.35
CA MET A 184 -1.45 1.91 -5.38
C MET A 184 -1.37 2.47 -3.97
N PHE A 185 -1.40 3.79 -3.79
CA PHE A 185 -1.41 4.38 -2.44
C PHE A 185 -2.80 4.37 -1.83
N ARG A 186 -3.86 4.60 -2.62
CA ARG A 186 -5.25 4.63 -2.10
C ARG A 186 -5.62 3.47 -1.17
N PRO A 187 -5.33 2.19 -1.49
CA PRO A 187 -5.73 1.04 -0.66
C PRO A 187 -4.96 0.93 0.66
N LEU A 188 -3.89 1.70 0.85
CA LEU A 188 -3.09 1.66 2.08
C LEU A 188 -3.75 2.45 3.22
N TYR A 189 -4.86 3.13 2.97
CA TYR A 189 -5.52 4.04 3.91
C TYR A 189 -6.98 3.66 4.13
N ASP A 190 -7.48 3.96 5.33
CA ASP A 190 -8.89 3.76 5.66
C ASP A 190 -9.79 4.72 4.89
N VAL A 191 -9.32 5.94 4.65
CA VAL A 191 -10.05 6.97 3.92
C VAL A 191 -9.11 7.72 2.96
N VAL A 192 -9.61 7.99 1.75
CA VAL A 192 -8.98 8.89 0.78
C VAL A 192 -9.82 10.16 0.67
N TYR A 193 -9.20 11.29 0.94
CA TYR A 193 -9.76 12.63 0.89
C TYR A 193 -9.15 13.36 -0.31
N GLU A 194 -9.91 13.53 -1.38
CA GLU A 194 -9.41 14.00 -2.67
C GLU A 194 -10.09 15.29 -3.10
N TYR A 195 -9.27 16.30 -3.39
CA TYR A 195 -9.74 17.58 -3.90
C TYR A 195 -9.82 17.57 -5.43
N LEU A 196 -11.04 17.71 -5.95
CA LEU A 196 -11.30 17.81 -7.37
C LEU A 196 -11.62 19.27 -7.75
N PRO A 197 -10.82 19.92 -8.63
CA PRO A 197 -11.10 21.27 -9.09
C PRO A 197 -12.54 21.43 -9.60
N GLY A 198 -13.25 22.44 -9.08
CA GLY A 198 -14.63 22.72 -9.43
C GLY A 198 -15.69 21.81 -8.80
N HIS A 199 -15.30 20.72 -8.14
CA HIS A 199 -16.20 19.78 -7.45
C HIS A 199 -15.97 19.77 -5.92
N GLY A 200 -14.82 20.28 -5.46
CA GLY A 200 -14.46 20.33 -4.05
C GLY A 200 -13.93 18.99 -3.55
N TRP A 201 -14.03 18.77 -2.24
CA TRP A 201 -13.56 17.55 -1.60
C TRP A 201 -14.49 16.36 -1.85
N THR A 202 -13.87 15.22 -2.12
CA THR A 202 -14.52 13.92 -2.26
C THR A 202 -13.90 12.95 -1.27
N VAL A 203 -14.72 12.08 -0.69
CA VAL A 203 -14.31 11.14 0.35
C VAL A 203 -14.60 9.72 -0.11
N THR A 204 -13.57 8.90 -0.13
CA THR A 204 -13.70 7.47 -0.42
C THR A 204 -13.18 6.70 0.78
N ALA A 205 -14.07 6.07 1.53
CA ALA A 205 -13.68 5.11 2.57
C ALA A 205 -13.29 3.78 1.92
N SER A 206 -12.20 3.18 2.39
CA SER A 206 -11.89 1.78 2.12
C SER A 206 -13.02 0.93 2.70
N LYS A 207 -13.46 -0.08 1.94
CA LYS A 207 -14.51 -1.01 2.39
C LYS A 207 -14.07 -1.91 3.55
N ASP A 208 -12.82 -1.77 4.00
CA ASP A 208 -12.20 -2.61 5.01
C ASP A 208 -12.28 -2.02 6.44
N ALA A 209 -12.79 -0.79 6.62
CA ALA A 209 -12.84 -0.15 7.94
C ALA A 209 -13.89 -0.73 8.92
N GLU A 210 -14.91 -1.45 8.43
CA GLU A 210 -15.85 -2.22 9.29
C GLU A 210 -15.59 -3.74 9.27
N GLU A 211 -14.68 -4.22 8.43
CA GLU A 211 -14.30 -5.63 8.36
C GLU A 211 -12.78 -5.78 8.37
N SER A 212 -12.19 -5.69 9.57
CA SER A 212 -11.19 -6.73 9.88
C SER A 212 -11.86 -8.06 9.50
N PRO A 213 -11.32 -8.89 8.58
CA PRO A 213 -11.99 -10.09 8.17
C PRO A 213 -12.00 -11.07 9.35
N THR A 214 -12.98 -10.92 10.24
CA THR A 214 -13.36 -11.96 11.17
C THR A 214 -13.99 -13.05 10.32
N PHE A 215 -13.17 -14.03 9.96
CA PHE A 215 -13.56 -15.32 9.37
C PHE A 215 -14.46 -16.15 10.31
N ARG A 216 -15.39 -15.52 11.04
CA ARG A 216 -16.20 -16.19 12.07
C ARG A 216 -17.69 -16.14 11.90
N ASN A 217 -18.29 -15.38 10.98
CA ASN A 217 -19.73 -15.52 10.73
C ASN A 217 -20.13 -15.08 9.32
N THR A 218 -19.80 -15.87 8.30
CA THR A 218 -20.58 -15.82 7.06
C THR A 218 -21.78 -16.76 7.19
N VAL A 219 -22.98 -16.18 7.18
CA VAL A 219 -24.21 -16.92 6.90
C VAL A 219 -24.01 -17.70 5.60
N THR A 220 -24.23 -19.01 5.66
CA THR A 220 -24.02 -19.93 4.53
C THR A 220 -24.92 -19.54 3.34
N PRO A 221 -24.37 -19.39 2.13
CA PRO A 221 -25.18 -19.33 0.91
C PRO A 221 -25.97 -20.63 0.76
N PRO A 222 -27.19 -20.61 0.22
CA PRO A 222 -27.95 -21.84 0.03
C PRO A 222 -27.24 -22.72 -1.01
N GLY A 223 -26.54 -23.76 -0.53
CA GLY A 223 -25.87 -24.76 -1.36
C GLY A 223 -24.44 -25.18 -0.98
N GLY A 224 -23.84 -24.63 0.09
CA GLY A 224 -22.45 -24.93 0.48
C GLY A 224 -22.24 -26.30 1.14
N VAL A 225 -21.28 -27.07 0.62
CA VAL A 225 -20.77 -28.35 1.15
C VAL A 225 -20.13 -28.15 2.55
N LYS A 226 -20.12 -29.22 3.35
CA LYS A 226 -19.74 -29.28 4.77
C LYS A 226 -18.51 -28.43 5.16
N LYS A 227 -18.60 -27.84 6.36
CA LYS A 227 -17.55 -27.14 7.11
C LYS A 227 -16.25 -27.98 7.21
N GLY A 228 -15.15 -27.44 6.70
CA GLY A 228 -13.80 -28.02 6.83
C GLY A 228 -13.30 -28.02 8.28
N ASP A 229 -12.39 -28.95 8.57
CA ASP A 229 -11.79 -29.18 9.88
C ASP A 229 -10.74 -28.10 10.21
N PRO A 230 -10.82 -27.39 11.35
CA PRO A 230 -9.82 -26.39 11.72
C PRO A 230 -8.41 -26.95 12.02
N GLU A 231 -8.25 -28.27 12.25
CA GLU A 231 -6.92 -28.88 12.38
C GLU A 231 -6.32 -29.39 11.05
N GLU A 232 -7.16 -29.49 10.00
CA GLU A 232 -6.73 -29.74 8.62
C GLU A 232 -7.21 -28.59 7.72
N PRO A 233 -6.50 -27.45 7.68
CA PRO A 233 -6.89 -26.33 6.83
C PRO A 233 -7.00 -26.79 5.37
N GLU A 234 -8.21 -26.74 4.79
CA GLU A 234 -8.46 -27.11 3.38
C GLU A 234 -7.63 -26.28 2.40
N THR A 235 -7.11 -25.13 2.83
CA THR A 235 -6.19 -24.31 2.04
C THR A 235 -5.05 -23.81 2.92
N ILE A 236 -3.83 -24.15 2.53
CA ILE A 236 -2.62 -23.51 3.02
C ILE A 236 -2.67 -22.05 2.51
N PRO A 237 -2.51 -21.04 3.37
CA PRO A 237 -2.43 -19.65 2.95
C PRO A 237 -1.38 -19.51 1.86
N ILE A 238 -1.72 -18.88 0.74
CA ILE A 238 -0.74 -18.59 -0.31
C ILE A 238 0.29 -17.64 0.32
N PRO A 239 1.57 -18.01 0.43
CA PRO A 239 2.59 -17.15 1.03
C PRO A 239 3.01 -15.99 0.11
N TYR A 240 2.25 -15.75 -0.96
CA TYR A 240 2.51 -14.76 -2.01
C TYR A 240 1.44 -13.67 -1.95
N SER A 241 1.85 -12.41 -2.09
CA SER A 241 0.92 -11.29 -2.17
C SER A 241 -0.01 -11.44 -3.40
N PHE A 242 -1.18 -10.80 -3.38
CA PHE A 242 -2.11 -10.88 -4.50
C PHE A 242 -1.48 -10.35 -5.80
N ASP A 243 -0.66 -9.31 -5.71
CA ASP A 243 0.10 -8.77 -6.85
C ASP A 243 1.12 -9.76 -7.40
N GLN A 244 1.80 -10.53 -6.53
CA GLN A 244 2.70 -11.60 -6.99
C GLN A 244 1.92 -12.70 -7.72
N VAL A 245 0.70 -13.01 -7.29
CA VAL A 245 -0.18 -13.96 -7.98
C VAL A 245 -0.66 -13.39 -9.32
N LEU A 246 -1.04 -12.11 -9.39
CA LEU A 246 -1.43 -11.45 -10.64
C LEU A 246 -0.26 -11.35 -11.63
N GLU A 247 0.92 -10.97 -11.15
CA GLU A 247 2.14 -10.94 -11.94
C GLU A 247 2.44 -12.35 -12.46
N LEU A 248 2.41 -13.36 -11.59
CA LEU A 248 2.58 -14.76 -11.95
C LEU A 248 1.66 -15.17 -13.12
N ILE A 249 0.40 -14.80 -13.13
CA ILE A 249 -0.56 -15.18 -14.18
C ILE A 249 -0.66 -14.18 -15.35
N SER A 250 0.09 -13.08 -15.32
CA SER A 250 0.04 -12.05 -16.37
C SER A 250 0.52 -12.54 -17.74
N ALA A 251 1.53 -13.42 -17.76
CA ALA A 251 2.13 -13.91 -19.00
C ALA A 251 1.36 -15.12 -19.55
N PRO A 252 0.82 -15.07 -20.79
CA PRO A 252 0.04 -16.17 -21.37
C PRO A 252 0.78 -17.51 -21.39
N ARG A 253 2.09 -17.48 -21.64
CA ARG A 253 2.95 -18.67 -21.65
C ARG A 253 3.16 -19.28 -20.27
N ARG A 254 3.29 -18.44 -19.24
CA ARG A 254 3.34 -18.88 -17.83
C ARG A 254 1.99 -19.47 -17.40
N ARG A 255 0.87 -18.92 -17.87
CA ARG A 255 -0.46 -19.55 -17.69
C ARG A 255 -0.55 -20.91 -18.36
N SER A 256 -0.11 -21.05 -19.62
CA SER A 256 -0.09 -22.36 -20.33
C SER A 256 0.64 -23.43 -19.51
N LEU A 257 1.81 -23.04 -18.97
CA LEU A 257 2.62 -23.88 -18.12
C LEU A 257 1.87 -24.29 -16.85
N LEU A 258 1.34 -23.32 -16.10
CA LEU A 258 0.62 -23.60 -14.85
C LEU A 258 -0.67 -24.40 -15.07
N TYR A 259 -1.38 -24.18 -16.18
CA TYR A 259 -2.54 -25.00 -16.58
C TYR A 259 -2.18 -26.46 -16.77
N HIS A 260 -0.96 -26.74 -17.25
CA HIS A 260 -0.47 -28.09 -17.39
C HIS A 260 -0.05 -28.70 -16.05
N LEU A 261 0.61 -27.92 -15.17
CA LEU A 261 1.16 -28.42 -13.91
C LEU A 261 0.10 -28.72 -12.85
N LYS A 262 -0.98 -27.92 -12.77
CA LYS A 262 -1.94 -27.94 -11.66
C LYS A 262 -2.69 -29.26 -11.40
N ASP A 263 -2.80 -30.14 -12.41
CA ASP A 263 -3.57 -31.39 -12.32
C ASP A 263 -2.68 -32.64 -12.42
N ARG A 264 -1.35 -32.47 -12.37
CA ARG A 264 -0.41 -33.60 -12.44
C ARG A 264 -0.23 -34.25 -11.09
N SER A 265 -0.04 -35.56 -11.09
CA SER A 265 0.32 -36.35 -9.91
C SER A 265 1.84 -36.51 -9.73
N GLU A 266 2.61 -36.28 -10.80
CA GLU A 266 4.07 -36.35 -10.80
C GLU A 266 4.63 -34.95 -10.58
N THR A 267 5.53 -34.82 -9.61
CA THR A 267 6.17 -33.55 -9.26
C THR A 267 7.33 -33.21 -10.20
N GLU A 268 8.13 -34.21 -10.60
CA GLU A 268 9.29 -34.03 -11.48
C GLU A 268 8.95 -34.26 -12.96
N ILE A 269 9.38 -33.34 -13.82
CA ILE A 269 9.07 -33.34 -15.25
C ILE A 269 10.30 -32.92 -16.06
N PRO A 270 10.70 -33.66 -17.10
CA PRO A 270 11.71 -33.21 -18.05
C PRO A 270 11.28 -31.92 -18.76
N LEU A 271 12.18 -30.96 -18.87
CA LEU A 271 11.94 -29.68 -19.54
C LEU A 271 11.44 -29.89 -20.98
N ASP A 272 11.98 -30.88 -21.69
CA ASP A 272 11.62 -31.14 -23.08
C ASP A 272 10.13 -31.54 -23.23
N ASP A 273 9.62 -32.39 -22.33
CA ASP A 273 8.21 -32.76 -22.26
C ASP A 273 7.33 -31.54 -21.94
N LEU A 274 7.81 -30.68 -21.03
CA LEU A 274 7.12 -29.45 -20.64
C LEU A 274 6.99 -28.48 -21.82
N VAL A 275 8.05 -28.34 -22.62
CA VAL A 275 8.08 -27.54 -23.84
C VAL A 275 7.04 -28.04 -24.83
N ASP A 276 6.97 -29.35 -25.08
CA ASP A 276 5.96 -29.93 -25.98
C ASP A 276 4.54 -29.64 -25.53
N ARG A 277 4.27 -29.80 -24.24
CA ARG A 277 2.93 -29.59 -23.65
C ARG A 277 2.51 -28.12 -23.74
N VAL A 278 3.42 -27.20 -23.46
CA VAL A 278 3.14 -25.75 -23.56
C VAL A 278 2.97 -25.34 -25.03
N TYR A 279 3.82 -25.82 -25.93
CA TYR A 279 3.75 -25.52 -27.36
C TYR A 279 2.42 -25.97 -27.98
N GLU A 280 2.00 -27.21 -27.72
CA GLU A 280 0.74 -27.72 -28.24
C GLU A 280 -0.49 -27.04 -27.61
N ARG A 281 -0.42 -26.70 -26.32
CA ARG A 281 -1.48 -25.94 -25.65
C ARG A 281 -1.63 -24.53 -26.20
N GLU A 282 -0.53 -23.80 -26.42
CA GLU A 282 -0.56 -22.44 -26.98
C GLU A 282 -1.17 -22.43 -28.38
N LYS A 283 -0.82 -23.41 -29.23
CA LYS A 283 -1.41 -23.56 -30.56
C LYS A 283 -2.91 -23.85 -30.55
N ALA A 284 -3.39 -24.51 -29.50
CA ALA A 284 -4.79 -24.90 -29.37
C ALA A 284 -5.70 -23.76 -28.88
N ILE A 285 -5.16 -22.63 -28.42
CA ILE A 285 -5.93 -21.51 -27.85
C ILE A 285 -6.10 -20.42 -28.93
N PRO A 286 -7.28 -20.26 -29.57
CA PRO A 286 -7.45 -19.37 -30.72
C PRO A 286 -7.27 -17.87 -30.41
N ALA A 287 -7.46 -17.48 -29.15
CA ALA A 287 -7.33 -16.09 -28.70
C ALA A 287 -5.87 -15.65 -28.47
N ARG A 288 -4.89 -16.55 -28.62
CA ARG A 288 -3.46 -16.27 -28.37
C ARG A 288 -2.67 -16.24 -29.67
N GLU A 289 -1.55 -15.53 -29.66
CA GLU A 289 -0.57 -15.60 -30.74
C GLU A 289 0.04 -17.00 -30.79
N THR A 290 -0.06 -17.65 -31.97
CA THR A 290 0.53 -18.96 -32.20
C THR A 290 2.05 -18.88 -32.11
N PRO A 291 2.71 -19.74 -31.31
CA PRO A 291 4.17 -19.74 -31.20
C PRO A 291 4.82 -20.07 -32.55
N LYS A 292 5.94 -19.41 -32.87
CA LYS A 292 6.60 -19.58 -34.18
C LYS A 292 7.26 -20.95 -34.30
N SER A 293 7.79 -21.47 -33.21
CA SER A 293 8.42 -22.79 -33.15
C SER A 293 8.40 -23.36 -31.73
N ARG A 294 8.63 -24.68 -31.63
CA ARG A 294 8.88 -25.37 -30.36
C ARG A 294 10.12 -24.80 -29.66
N ASP A 295 11.18 -24.54 -30.42
CA ASP A 295 12.44 -24.01 -29.89
C ASP A 295 12.26 -22.65 -29.23
N GLU A 296 11.41 -21.77 -29.79
CA GLU A 296 11.09 -20.47 -29.20
C GLU A 296 10.43 -20.63 -27.82
N VAL A 297 9.50 -21.56 -27.69
CA VAL A 297 8.86 -21.88 -26.40
C VAL A 297 9.91 -22.40 -25.42
N GLY A 298 10.80 -23.29 -25.85
CA GLY A 298 11.89 -23.82 -25.04
C GLY A 298 12.81 -22.73 -24.48
N VAL A 299 13.30 -21.85 -25.35
CA VAL A 299 14.14 -20.70 -24.95
C VAL A 299 13.38 -19.79 -23.97
N SER A 300 12.11 -19.49 -24.25
CA SER A 300 11.29 -18.64 -23.39
C SER A 300 11.02 -19.27 -22.02
N LEU A 301 10.75 -20.58 -21.94
CA LEU A 301 10.56 -21.29 -20.69
C LEU A 301 11.85 -21.29 -19.86
N ALA A 302 12.96 -21.71 -20.46
CA ALA A 302 14.24 -21.85 -19.77
C ALA A 302 14.81 -20.52 -19.26
N HIS A 303 14.65 -19.42 -20.00
CA HIS A 303 15.27 -18.14 -19.67
C HIS A 303 14.34 -17.13 -18.99
N ASN A 304 13.02 -17.22 -19.17
CA ASN A 304 12.09 -16.20 -18.67
C ASN A 304 11.10 -16.74 -17.64
N HIS A 305 10.51 -17.92 -17.88
CA HIS A 305 9.37 -18.37 -17.08
C HIS A 305 9.79 -19.26 -15.92
N LEU A 306 10.64 -20.26 -16.16
CA LEU A 306 11.07 -21.19 -15.11
C LEU A 306 11.91 -20.50 -14.03
N PRO A 307 12.91 -19.64 -14.34
CA PRO A 307 13.65 -18.92 -13.30
C PRO A 307 12.75 -18.07 -12.41
N ARG A 308 11.76 -17.38 -12.97
CA ARG A 308 10.81 -16.58 -12.19
C ARG A 308 9.89 -17.43 -11.30
N LEU A 309 9.53 -18.63 -11.73
CA LEU A 309 8.72 -19.54 -10.93
C LEU A 309 9.54 -20.20 -9.80
N ASP A 310 10.84 -20.39 -10.05
CA ASP A 310 11.82 -20.86 -9.07
C ASP A 310 12.14 -19.80 -8.01
N ASP A 311 12.35 -18.55 -8.42
CA ASP A 311 12.51 -17.40 -7.51
C ASP A 311 11.30 -17.23 -6.58
N LEU A 312 10.11 -17.58 -7.07
CA LEU A 312 8.86 -17.56 -6.30
C LEU A 312 8.63 -18.85 -5.52
N GLY A 313 9.49 -19.87 -5.59
CA GLY A 313 9.33 -21.13 -4.88
C GLY A 313 8.10 -21.95 -5.30
N ILE A 314 7.60 -21.77 -6.52
CA ILE A 314 6.45 -22.50 -7.07
C ILE A 314 6.89 -23.83 -7.69
N LEU A 315 8.10 -23.86 -8.22
CA LEU A 315 8.79 -25.03 -8.72
C LEU A 315 10.28 -24.90 -8.40
N SER A 316 11.04 -25.97 -8.59
CA SER A 316 12.50 -25.91 -8.71
C SER A 316 12.90 -26.27 -10.13
N TYR A 317 13.85 -25.53 -10.70
CA TYR A 317 14.35 -25.78 -12.06
C TYR A 317 15.85 -26.12 -12.06
N GLU A 318 16.17 -27.39 -12.26
CA GLU A 318 17.55 -27.86 -12.35
C GLU A 318 18.06 -27.76 -13.79
N THR A 319 18.91 -26.76 -14.04
CA THR A 319 19.43 -26.46 -15.38
C THR A 319 20.38 -27.54 -15.89
N ALA A 320 21.13 -28.23 -15.03
CA ALA A 320 22.07 -29.27 -15.45
C ALA A 320 21.36 -30.55 -15.91
N ALA A 321 20.26 -30.90 -15.24
CA ALA A 321 19.44 -32.07 -15.55
C ALA A 321 18.30 -31.77 -16.55
N ASN A 322 18.00 -30.49 -16.78
CA ASN A 322 16.81 -30.03 -17.51
C ASN A 322 15.53 -30.67 -16.94
N THR A 323 15.40 -30.65 -15.62
CA THR A 323 14.21 -31.14 -14.92
C THR A 323 13.56 -30.03 -14.11
N VAL A 324 12.24 -30.09 -14.02
CA VAL A 324 11.39 -29.16 -13.28
C VAL A 324 10.64 -29.95 -12.22
N GLU A 325 10.77 -29.56 -10.95
CA GLU A 325 10.00 -30.11 -9.85
C GLU A 325 8.92 -29.11 -9.43
N TYR A 326 7.65 -29.43 -9.66
CA TYR A 326 6.53 -28.56 -9.27
C TYR A 326 6.10 -28.83 -7.82
N TYR A 327 5.91 -27.76 -7.05
CA TYR A 327 5.42 -27.84 -5.67
C TYR A 327 3.92 -27.56 -5.61
N HIS A 328 3.15 -28.58 -5.21
CA HIS A 328 1.70 -28.48 -5.11
C HIS A 328 1.27 -27.41 -4.10
N ASN A 329 0.37 -26.53 -4.55
CA ASN A 329 -0.23 -25.50 -3.73
C ASN A 329 -1.73 -25.41 -4.04
N PRO A 330 -2.61 -25.98 -3.18
CA PRO A 330 -4.05 -26.06 -3.46
C PRO A 330 -4.70 -24.70 -3.72
N ALA A 331 -4.22 -23.64 -3.07
CA ALA A 331 -4.79 -22.30 -3.19
C ALA A 331 -4.36 -21.63 -4.51
N LEU A 332 -3.08 -21.74 -4.90
CA LEU A 332 -2.64 -21.32 -6.24
C LEU A 332 -3.38 -22.11 -7.34
N GLU A 333 -3.44 -23.43 -7.21
CA GLU A 333 -4.13 -24.29 -8.19
C GLU A 333 -5.62 -23.93 -8.31
N SER A 334 -6.28 -23.52 -7.23
CA SER A 334 -7.66 -23.02 -7.25
C SER A 334 -7.79 -21.74 -8.09
N VAL A 335 -6.88 -20.77 -7.90
CA VAL A 335 -6.81 -19.55 -8.73
C VAL A 335 -6.56 -19.90 -10.18
N ILE A 336 -5.59 -20.76 -10.46
CA ILE A 336 -5.26 -21.19 -11.82
C ILE A 336 -6.46 -21.89 -12.49
N ARG A 337 -7.22 -22.72 -11.76
CA ARG A 337 -8.48 -23.31 -12.27
C ARG A 337 -9.53 -22.27 -12.61
N TYR A 338 -9.66 -21.21 -11.81
CA TYR A 338 -10.58 -20.12 -12.07
C TYR A 338 -10.16 -19.33 -13.32
N VAL A 339 -8.88 -18.98 -13.44
CA VAL A 339 -8.33 -18.23 -14.57
C VAL A 339 -8.39 -19.06 -15.86
N GLU A 340 -8.11 -20.37 -15.81
CA GLU A 340 -8.24 -21.26 -16.97
C GLU A 340 -9.68 -21.28 -17.50
N ARG A 341 -10.66 -21.36 -16.59
CA ARG A 341 -12.08 -21.30 -16.95
C ARG A 341 -12.44 -19.95 -17.59
N LEU A 342 -11.98 -18.84 -17.02
CA LEU A 342 -12.24 -17.52 -17.60
C LEU A 342 -11.61 -17.35 -18.99
N GLU A 343 -10.41 -17.89 -19.20
CA GLU A 343 -9.66 -17.70 -20.44
C GLU A 343 -10.10 -18.68 -21.54
N LEU A 344 -10.42 -19.92 -21.19
CA LEU A 344 -10.67 -21.01 -22.15
C LEU A 344 -12.15 -21.41 -22.27
N GLY A 345 -13.01 -20.94 -21.36
CA GLY A 345 -14.45 -21.25 -21.32
C GLY A 345 -14.78 -22.37 -20.33
#